data_AF-A0A8T5MAJ3-F1
#
_entry.id   AF-A0A8T5MAJ3-F1
#
_cell.length_a   1.000
_cell.length_b   1.000
_cell.length_c   1.000
_cell.angle_alpha   90.00
_cell.angle_beta   90.00
_cell.angle_gamma   90.00
#
_symmetry.space_group_name_H-M   'P 1'
#
loop_
_entity.id
_entity.type
_entity.pdbx_description
1 polymer ?
#
loop_
_entity_poly.entity_id
_entity_poly.type
_entity_poly.pdbx_seq_one_letter_code
_entity_poly.pdbx_strand_id
1 'polypeptide(L)'
;MKDREAYVLFGRYFILLLLGLFNLKLFYLVFNSLTVQPVFWVLSLIHDNATLLEGNVIFFGGVYAQIISACIAGAAYYLLLILNLSTPMSIKKRIKSIGFILFTFLILNIARILIFAVIATSSGQEYFDLAHRLTWYFGSTFMVVAIWFFNVWLFKIKDIPVYTDIKNLYGEIVSGRRIKR
;
A
#
# COMPACT_ATOMS: atom_id res chain seq x y z
N MET A 1 -29.88 -2.86 -12.14
CA MET A 1 -29.05 -3.68 -11.24
C MET A 1 -29.93 -4.78 -10.67
N LYS A 2 -29.47 -6.03 -10.65
CA LYS A 2 -30.15 -7.05 -9.82
C LYS A 2 -29.91 -6.71 -8.34
N ASP A 3 -30.83 -7.04 -7.45
CA ASP A 3 -30.72 -6.68 -6.01
C ASP A 3 -29.36 -7.11 -5.43
N ARG A 4 -28.87 -8.29 -5.82
CA ARG A 4 -27.55 -8.80 -5.44
C ARG A 4 -26.38 -7.88 -5.82
N GLU A 5 -26.41 -7.25 -6.99
CA GLU A 5 -25.36 -6.35 -7.46
C GLU A 5 -25.40 -5.02 -6.67
N ALA A 6 -26.60 -4.55 -6.33
CA ALA A 6 -26.80 -3.40 -5.45
C ALA A 6 -26.18 -3.64 -4.08
N TYR A 7 -26.43 -4.80 -3.47
CA TYR A 7 -25.84 -5.16 -2.18
C TYR A 7 -24.31 -5.28 -2.24
N VAL A 8 -23.76 -5.82 -3.33
CA VAL A 8 -22.29 -5.90 -3.51
C VAL A 8 -21.68 -4.50 -3.68
N LEU A 9 -22.32 -3.62 -4.47
CA LEU A 9 -21.90 -2.24 -4.60
C LEU A 9 -21.93 -1.52 -3.25
N PHE A 10 -23.08 -1.55 -2.57
CA PHE A 10 -23.25 -0.95 -1.25
C PHE A 10 -22.22 -1.49 -0.25
N GLY A 11 -22.03 -2.81 -0.20
CA GLY A 11 -21.04 -3.44 0.66
C GLY A 11 -19.61 -2.94 0.42
N ARG A 12 -19.19 -2.76 -0.85
CA ARG A 12 -17.86 -2.21 -1.18
C ARG A 12 -17.66 -0.80 -0.61
N TYR A 13 -18.62 0.09 -0.85
CA TYR A 13 -18.52 1.48 -0.39
C TYR A 13 -18.73 1.62 1.11
N PHE A 14 -19.56 0.77 1.72
CA PHE A 14 -19.72 0.70 3.17
C PHE A 14 -18.43 0.26 3.86
N ILE A 15 -17.76 -0.79 3.34
CA ILE A 15 -16.43 -1.20 3.82
C ILE A 15 -15.42 -0.07 3.64
N LEU A 16 -15.41 0.62 2.50
CA LEU A 16 -14.54 1.77 2.29
C LEU A 16 -14.76 2.89 3.31
N LEU A 17 -16.01 3.16 3.66
CA LEU A 17 -16.40 4.20 4.62
C LEU A 17 -15.98 3.81 6.05
N LEU A 18 -16.20 2.54 6.44
CA LEU A 18 -15.70 2.00 7.71
C LEU A 18 -14.16 2.03 7.77
N LEU A 19 -13.49 1.72 6.67
CA LEU A 19 -12.04 1.84 6.56
C LEU A 19 -11.57 3.30 6.68
N GLY A 20 -12.31 4.25 6.12
CA GLY A 20 -11.98 5.68 6.16
C GLY A 20 -12.12 6.33 7.54
N LEU A 21 -13.13 5.94 8.32
CA LEU A 21 -13.41 6.59 9.60
C LEU A 21 -12.43 6.23 10.72
N PHE A 22 -11.82 5.04 10.71
CA PHE A 22 -11.02 4.56 11.86
C PHE A 22 -9.76 3.74 11.52
N ASN A 23 -9.50 3.35 10.26
CA ASN A 23 -8.54 2.26 10.00
C ASN A 23 -7.11 2.67 9.61
N LEU A 24 -6.76 3.95 9.47
CA LEU A 24 -5.37 4.31 9.17
C LEU A 24 -4.42 3.82 10.28
N LYS A 25 -4.86 3.87 11.55
CA LYS A 25 -4.12 3.31 12.70
C LYS A 25 -3.97 1.79 12.61
N LEU A 26 -4.96 1.07 12.07
CA LEU A 26 -4.88 -0.37 11.87
C LEU A 26 -3.77 -0.74 10.87
N PHE A 27 -3.66 0.02 9.77
CA PHE A 27 -2.55 -0.16 8.84
C PHE A 27 -1.21 0.06 9.51
N TYR A 28 -1.04 1.13 10.29
CA TYR A 28 0.20 1.35 11.02
C TYR A 28 0.47 0.25 12.04
N LEU A 29 -0.54 -0.23 12.77
CA LEU A 29 -0.38 -1.31 13.76
C LEU A 29 0.15 -2.59 13.10
N VAL A 30 -0.51 -3.04 12.02
CA VAL A 30 -0.17 -4.28 11.31
C VAL A 30 1.17 -4.14 10.59
N PHE A 31 1.33 -3.10 9.78
CA PHE A 31 2.52 -2.94 8.95
C PHE A 31 3.75 -2.46 9.71
N ASN A 32 3.61 -1.91 10.93
CA ASN A 32 4.77 -1.60 11.77
C ASN A 32 5.58 -2.87 12.07
N SER A 33 4.94 -3.90 12.62
CA SER A 33 5.64 -5.14 12.95
C SER A 33 6.16 -5.84 11.69
N LEU A 34 5.38 -5.82 10.60
CA LEU A 34 5.77 -6.43 9.32
C LEU A 34 6.89 -5.67 8.60
N THR A 35 7.17 -4.41 8.97
CA THR A 35 8.26 -3.64 8.37
C THR A 35 9.50 -3.67 9.28
N VAL A 36 9.34 -3.37 10.56
CA VAL A 36 10.44 -3.23 11.52
C VAL A 36 11.18 -4.55 11.71
N GLN A 37 10.46 -5.65 11.93
CA GLN A 37 11.10 -6.94 12.24
C GLN A 37 11.90 -7.50 11.06
N PRO A 38 11.37 -7.52 9.81
CA PRO A 38 12.17 -7.97 8.68
C PRO A 38 13.37 -7.06 8.38
N VAL A 39 13.22 -5.74 8.52
CA VAL A 39 14.35 -4.81 8.36
C VAL A 39 15.43 -5.09 9.39
N PHE A 40 15.06 -5.20 10.67
CA PHE A 40 15.99 -5.53 11.74
C PHE A 40 16.68 -6.87 11.49
N TRP A 41 15.92 -7.90 11.13
CA TRP A 41 16.46 -9.22 10.81
C TRP A 41 17.52 -9.15 9.70
N VAL A 42 17.22 -8.48 8.57
CA VAL A 42 18.20 -8.35 7.49
C VAL A 42 19.43 -7.56 7.95
N LEU A 43 19.25 -6.45 8.68
CA LEU A 43 20.39 -5.65 9.16
C LEU A 43 21.27 -6.43 10.15
N SER A 44 20.68 -7.31 10.97
CA SER A 44 21.43 -8.18 11.89
C SER A 44 22.24 -9.27 11.19
N LEU A 45 21.94 -9.59 9.93
CA LEU A 45 22.75 -10.49 9.12
C LEU A 45 23.96 -9.78 8.50
N ILE A 46 23.90 -8.45 8.38
CA ILE A 46 24.92 -7.64 7.71
C ILE A 46 25.86 -6.98 8.74
N HIS A 47 25.33 -6.64 9.92
CA HIS A 47 26.04 -5.93 10.97
C HIS A 47 25.97 -6.71 12.29
N ASP A 48 27.12 -7.17 12.79
CA ASP A 48 27.23 -7.99 14.00
C ASP A 48 26.74 -7.29 15.28
N ASN A 49 26.64 -5.96 15.28
CA ASN A 49 26.20 -5.14 16.41
C ASN A 49 24.78 -4.57 16.25
N ALA A 50 23.98 -5.11 15.32
CA ALA A 50 22.62 -4.63 15.12
C ALA A 50 21.76 -4.91 16.36
N THR A 51 21.15 -3.87 16.91
CA THR A 51 20.26 -3.97 18.09
C THR A 51 18.96 -3.19 17.87
N LEU A 52 17.84 -3.80 18.24
CA LEU A 52 16.52 -3.18 18.22
C LEU A 52 16.24 -2.55 19.60
N LEU A 53 16.13 -1.23 19.63
CA LEU A 53 15.85 -0.43 20.82
C LEU A 53 14.35 -0.04 20.86
N GLU A 54 13.92 0.49 22.00
CA GLU A 54 12.55 1.00 22.16
C GLU A 54 12.21 2.08 21.13
N GLY A 55 10.93 2.16 20.75
CA GLY A 55 10.46 3.17 19.79
C GLY A 55 10.80 2.90 18.32
N ASN A 56 11.00 1.63 17.94
CA ASN A 56 11.39 1.20 16.58
C ASN A 56 12.71 1.83 16.10
N VAL A 57 13.66 2.03 17.02
CA VAL A 57 15.01 2.51 16.71
C VAL A 57 15.92 1.30 16.53
N ILE A 58 16.64 1.26 15.42
CA ILE A 58 17.63 0.21 15.12
C ILE A 58 19.01 0.85 15.15
N PHE A 59 19.88 0.36 16.02
CA PHE A 59 21.29 0.71 16.02
C PHE A 59 22.07 -0.32 15.21
N PHE A 60 22.84 0.10 14.22
CA PHE A 60 23.69 -0.76 13.39
C PHE A 60 24.82 0.05 12.78
N GLY A 61 26.02 -0.53 12.64
CA GLY A 61 27.13 0.13 11.93
C GLY A 61 27.53 1.51 12.49
N GLY A 62 27.25 1.78 13.78
CA GLY A 62 27.51 3.09 14.41
C GLY A 62 26.44 4.15 14.17
N VAL A 63 25.32 3.82 13.51
CA VAL A 63 24.22 4.73 13.18
C VAL A 63 22.93 4.31 13.90
N TYR A 64 22.12 5.30 14.29
CA TYR A 64 20.78 5.09 14.81
C TYR A 64 19.76 5.41 13.72
N ALA A 65 18.96 4.43 13.30
CA ALA A 65 17.85 4.64 12.38
C ALA A 65 16.51 4.43 13.08
N GLN A 66 15.69 5.47 13.12
CA GLN A 66 14.32 5.38 13.64
C GLN A 66 13.34 5.09 12.50
N ILE A 67 12.59 3.98 12.61
CA ILE A 67 11.52 3.68 11.66
C ILE A 67 10.27 4.48 12.05
N ILE A 68 10.08 5.61 11.37
CA ILE A 68 8.92 6.49 11.53
C ILE A 68 7.72 6.02 10.68
N SER A 69 6.54 6.62 10.90
CA SER A 69 5.32 6.30 10.13
C SER A 69 5.49 6.45 8.61
N ALA A 70 6.29 7.41 8.14
CA ALA A 70 6.58 7.54 6.70
C ALA A 70 7.37 6.34 6.13
N CYS A 71 8.21 5.70 6.95
CA CYS A 71 8.92 4.48 6.60
C CYS A 71 7.96 3.28 6.49
N ILE A 72 6.95 3.22 7.35
CA ILE A 72 5.90 2.17 7.32
C ILE A 72 4.95 2.37 6.13
N ALA A 73 4.72 3.63 5.71
CA ALA A 73 3.88 3.99 4.57
C ALA A 73 2.42 3.49 4.66
N GLY A 74 1.84 3.50 5.86
CA GLY A 74 0.46 3.05 6.12
C GLY A 74 -0.60 3.70 5.20
N ALA A 75 -0.44 4.99 4.89
CA ALA A 75 -1.35 5.70 3.98
C ALA A 75 -1.31 5.15 2.54
N ALA A 76 -0.16 4.67 2.06
CA ALA A 76 -0.02 4.11 0.72
C ALA A 76 -0.70 2.74 0.60
N TYR A 77 -0.56 1.88 1.61
CA TYR A 77 -1.32 0.63 1.70
C TYR A 77 -2.82 0.89 1.69
N TYR A 78 -3.25 1.91 2.43
CA TYR A 78 -4.66 2.28 2.47
C TYR A 78 -5.16 2.75 1.10
N LEU A 79 -4.42 3.63 0.42
CA LEU A 79 -4.75 4.09 -0.93
C LEU A 79 -4.84 2.93 -1.93
N LEU A 80 -3.88 2.00 -1.92
CA LEU A 80 -3.92 0.81 -2.77
C LEU A 80 -5.16 -0.06 -2.51
N LEU A 81 -5.57 -0.19 -1.25
CA LEU A 81 -6.80 -0.89 -0.89
C LEU A 81 -8.04 -0.15 -1.39
N ILE A 82 -8.09 1.18 -1.28
CA ILE A 82 -9.19 1.99 -1.81
C ILE A 82 -9.35 1.77 -3.30
N LEU A 83 -8.26 1.89 -4.07
CA LEU A 83 -8.27 1.68 -5.52
C LEU A 83 -8.79 0.28 -5.87
N ASN A 84 -8.36 -0.74 -5.12
CA ASN A 84 -8.84 -2.09 -5.32
C ASN A 84 -10.35 -2.23 -5.05
N LEU A 85 -10.80 -1.82 -3.87
CA LEU A 85 -12.20 -1.98 -3.43
C LEU A 85 -13.18 -1.16 -4.27
N SER A 86 -12.77 0.02 -4.72
CA SER A 86 -13.55 0.87 -5.62
C SER A 86 -13.56 0.39 -7.08
N THR A 87 -12.75 -0.62 -7.44
CA THR A 87 -12.76 -1.21 -8.78
C THR A 87 -13.67 -2.45 -8.85
N PRO A 88 -14.63 -2.48 -9.79
CA PRO A 88 -15.45 -3.67 -10.05
C PRO A 88 -14.59 -4.87 -10.49
N MET A 89 -14.73 -6.00 -9.79
CA MET A 89 -14.09 -7.27 -10.15
C MET A 89 -14.71 -8.43 -9.37
N SER A 90 -14.49 -9.66 -9.84
CA SER A 90 -14.93 -10.86 -9.14
C SER A 90 -14.17 -11.06 -7.82
N ILE A 91 -14.82 -11.66 -6.80
CA ILE A 91 -14.23 -11.84 -5.46
C ILE A 91 -12.89 -12.57 -5.48
N LYS A 92 -12.74 -13.60 -6.34
CA LYS A 92 -11.49 -14.36 -6.49
C LYS A 92 -10.37 -13.47 -7.02
N LYS A 93 -10.64 -12.61 -8.02
CA LYS A 93 -9.66 -11.64 -8.53
C LYS A 93 -9.32 -10.59 -7.49
N ARG A 94 -10.33 -10.12 -6.74
CA ARG A 94 -10.17 -9.13 -5.67
C ARG A 94 -9.18 -9.59 -4.60
N ILE A 95 -9.41 -10.76 -4.02
CA ILE A 95 -8.54 -11.30 -2.96
C ILE A 95 -7.10 -11.48 -3.47
N LYS A 96 -6.92 -12.05 -4.66
CA LYS A 96 -5.59 -12.20 -5.27
C LYS A 96 -4.91 -10.86 -5.53
N SER A 97 -5.65 -9.88 -6.02
CA SER A 97 -5.15 -8.55 -6.32
C SER A 97 -4.79 -7.77 -5.05
N ILE A 98 -5.60 -7.84 -3.99
CA ILE A 98 -5.28 -7.25 -2.68
C ILE A 98 -4.03 -7.90 -2.09
N GLY A 99 -3.96 -9.23 -2.09
CA GLY A 99 -2.77 -9.94 -1.62
C GLY A 99 -1.53 -9.52 -2.37
N PHE A 100 -1.61 -9.44 -3.70
CA PHE A 100 -0.51 -9.01 -4.56
C PHE A 100 -0.04 -7.58 -4.27
N ILE A 101 -0.94 -6.58 -4.24
CA ILE A 101 -0.55 -5.17 -4.03
C ILE A 101 0.05 -4.95 -2.63
N LEU A 102 -0.54 -5.55 -1.59
CA LEU A 102 -0.04 -5.37 -0.22
C LEU A 102 1.32 -6.05 -0.04
N PHE A 103 1.48 -7.28 -0.55
CA PHE A 103 2.73 -8.02 -0.44
C PHE A 103 3.86 -7.37 -1.24
N THR A 104 3.58 -6.97 -2.49
CA THR A 104 4.57 -6.31 -3.36
C THR A 104 5.01 -4.98 -2.77
N PHE A 105 4.07 -4.17 -2.28
CA PHE A 105 4.40 -2.90 -1.64
C PHE A 105 5.22 -3.10 -0.36
N LEU A 106 4.93 -4.14 0.43
CA LEU A 106 5.74 -4.48 1.62
C LEU A 106 7.18 -4.83 1.27
N ILE A 107 7.41 -5.68 0.26
CA ILE A 107 8.76 -6.03 -0.18
C ILE A 107 9.52 -4.77 -0.63
N LEU A 108 8.91 -3.95 -1.48
CA LEU A 108 9.54 -2.73 -1.99
C LEU A 108 9.81 -1.71 -0.88
N ASN A 109 8.92 -1.63 0.10
CA ASN A 109 9.08 -0.75 1.25
C ASN A 109 10.23 -1.19 2.17
N ILE A 110 10.34 -2.49 2.44
CA ILE A 110 11.49 -3.06 3.19
C ILE A 110 12.78 -2.82 2.41
N ALA A 111 12.80 -3.13 1.12
CA ALA A 111 13.97 -2.90 0.26
C ALA A 111 14.41 -1.44 0.27
N ARG A 112 13.46 -0.50 0.19
CA ARG A 112 13.74 0.94 0.32
C ARG A 112 14.46 1.28 1.63
N ILE A 113 13.97 0.77 2.76
CA ILE A 113 14.56 1.03 4.07
C ILE A 113 15.98 0.44 4.15
N LEU A 114 16.19 -0.75 3.60
CA LEU A 114 17.51 -1.38 3.55
C LEU A 114 18.49 -0.59 2.67
N ILE A 115 18.03 -0.08 1.52
CA ILE A 115 18.85 0.80 0.68
C ILE A 115 19.25 2.07 1.44
N PHE A 116 18.32 2.67 2.19
CA PHE A 116 18.63 3.84 3.02
C PHE A 116 19.60 3.52 4.15
N ALA A 117 19.48 2.35 4.78
CA ALA A 117 20.41 1.90 5.80
C ALA A 117 21.84 1.79 5.23
N VAL A 118 22.00 1.20 4.05
CA VAL A 118 23.30 1.09 3.36
C VAL A 118 23.87 2.48 3.02
N ILE A 119 23.05 3.37 2.45
CA ILE A 119 23.49 4.74 2.12
C ILE A 119 23.96 5.48 3.38
N ALA A 120 23.21 5.37 4.48
CA ALA A 120 23.55 6.01 5.75
C ALA A 120 24.90 5.54 6.30
N THR A 121 25.21 4.24 6.18
CA THR A 121 26.47 3.69 6.68
C THR A 121 27.66 3.88 5.73
N SER A 122 27.44 3.91 4.42
CA SER A 122 28.53 3.87 3.43
C SER A 122 28.82 5.20 2.75
N SER A 123 27.81 6.03 2.54
CA SER A 123 27.94 7.30 1.81
C SER A 123 27.82 8.53 2.71
N GLY A 124 27.27 8.36 3.91
CA GLY A 124 27.11 9.44 4.90
C GLY A 124 25.75 10.14 4.85
N GLN A 125 25.54 11.07 5.78
CA GLN A 125 24.24 11.66 6.08
C GLN A 125 23.68 12.53 4.94
N GLU A 126 24.52 13.24 4.18
CA GLU A 126 24.07 14.12 3.10
C GLU A 126 23.36 13.35 1.97
N TYR A 127 23.95 12.21 1.57
CA TYR A 127 23.36 11.34 0.55
C TYR A 127 22.08 10.67 1.05
N PHE A 128 22.05 10.28 2.33
CA PHE A 128 20.84 9.76 2.96
C PHE A 128 19.71 10.79 2.91
N ASP A 129 19.95 12.03 3.32
CA ASP A 129 18.94 13.09 3.34
C ASP A 129 18.39 13.39 1.94
N LEU A 130 19.27 13.43 0.93
CA LEU A 130 18.87 13.60 -0.46
C LEU A 130 18.01 12.42 -0.95
N ALA A 131 18.48 11.19 -0.78
CA ALA A 131 17.78 9.99 -1.20
C ALA A 131 16.41 9.86 -0.49
N HIS A 132 16.38 10.16 0.81
CA HIS A 132 15.17 10.15 1.63
C HIS A 132 14.14 11.15 1.10
N ARG A 133 14.53 12.42 0.88
CA ARG A 133 13.63 13.46 0.36
C ARG A 133 13.12 13.14 -1.04
N LEU A 134 14.00 12.73 -1.95
CA LEU A 134 13.62 12.37 -3.32
C LEU A 134 12.62 11.22 -3.35
N THR A 135 12.88 10.16 -2.58
CA THR A 135 11.99 9.00 -2.51
C THR A 135 10.68 9.34 -1.81
N TRP A 136 10.69 10.25 -0.85
CA TRP A 136 9.48 10.67 -0.17
C TRP A 136 8.56 11.49 -1.08
N TYR A 137 9.08 12.55 -1.72
CA TYR A 137 8.27 13.44 -2.56
C TYR A 137 7.86 12.81 -3.89
N PHE A 138 8.75 12.06 -4.54
CA PHE A 138 8.52 11.53 -5.88
C PHE A 138 8.42 10.02 -5.90
N GLY A 139 9.38 9.35 -5.27
CA GLY A 139 9.49 7.88 -5.35
C GLY A 139 8.26 7.16 -4.82
N SER A 140 7.67 7.63 -3.72
CA SER A 140 6.53 6.99 -3.06
C SER A 140 5.26 7.05 -3.92
N THR A 141 4.97 8.21 -4.54
CA THR A 141 3.85 8.37 -5.47
C THR A 141 4.05 7.49 -6.70
N PHE A 142 5.24 7.54 -7.30
CA PHE A 142 5.56 6.73 -8.47
C PHE A 142 5.43 5.23 -8.17
N MET A 143 5.94 4.77 -7.03
CA MET A 143 5.85 3.37 -6.59
C MET A 143 4.40 2.90 -6.44
N VAL A 144 3.54 3.69 -5.77
CA VAL A 144 2.11 3.35 -5.64
C VAL A 144 1.43 3.23 -7.00
N VAL A 145 1.67 4.22 -7.87
CA VAL A 145 1.09 4.25 -9.21
C VAL A 145 1.56 3.05 -10.04
N ALA A 146 2.87 2.78 -10.05
CA ALA A 146 3.46 1.65 -10.76
C ALA A 146 2.89 0.31 -10.29
N ILE A 147 2.81 0.09 -8.97
CA ILE A 147 2.24 -1.14 -8.38
C ILE A 147 0.77 -1.30 -8.77
N TRP A 148 -0.01 -0.22 -8.72
CA TRP A 148 -1.42 -0.26 -9.09
C TRP A 148 -1.59 -0.62 -10.58
N PHE A 149 -0.89 0.05 -11.48
CA PHE A 149 -0.97 -0.24 -12.91
C PHE A 149 -0.46 -1.63 -13.26
N PHE A 150 0.63 -2.07 -12.62
CA PHE A 150 1.14 -3.43 -12.79
C PHE A 150 0.11 -4.47 -12.32
N ASN A 151 -0.55 -4.23 -11.20
CA ASN A 151 -1.64 -5.08 -10.72
C ASN A 151 -2.85 -5.12 -11.68
N VAL A 152 -3.25 -3.96 -12.24
CA VAL A 152 -4.31 -3.87 -13.25
C VAL A 152 -3.96 -4.70 -14.48
N TRP A 153 -2.72 -4.57 -14.96
CA TRP A 153 -2.20 -5.33 -16.09
C TRP A 153 -2.15 -6.83 -15.79
N LEU A 154 -1.57 -7.23 -14.66
CA LEU A 154 -1.38 -8.63 -14.25
C LEU A 154 -2.71 -9.38 -14.11
N PHE A 155 -3.72 -8.77 -13.49
CA PHE A 155 -5.03 -9.40 -13.28
C PHE A 155 -6.05 -9.10 -14.38
N LYS A 156 -5.62 -8.40 -15.45
CA LYS A 156 -6.45 -8.00 -16.59
C LYS A 156 -7.75 -7.32 -16.13
N ILE A 157 -7.60 -6.33 -15.24
CA ILE A 157 -8.72 -5.55 -14.69
C ILE A 157 -9.14 -4.55 -15.78
N LYS A 158 -10.38 -4.67 -16.26
CA LYS A 158 -10.90 -3.84 -17.36
C LYS A 158 -11.68 -2.61 -16.88
N ASP A 159 -12.12 -2.64 -15.64
CA ASP A 159 -12.97 -1.61 -15.05
C ASP A 159 -12.11 -0.56 -14.32
N ILE A 160 -12.62 0.67 -14.29
CA ILE A 160 -11.94 1.82 -13.69
C ILE A 160 -12.53 2.05 -12.30
N PRO A 161 -11.70 2.26 -11.26
CA PRO A 161 -12.16 2.57 -9.91
C PRO A 161 -13.15 3.74 -9.91
N VAL A 162 -14.28 3.59 -9.21
CA VAL A 162 -15.37 4.57 -9.06
C VAL A 162 -16.11 4.88 -10.38
N TYR A 163 -15.41 5.22 -11.46
CA TYR A 163 -15.99 5.63 -12.74
C TYR A 163 -16.90 4.56 -13.34
N THR A 164 -16.49 3.29 -13.37
CA THR A 164 -17.34 2.23 -13.91
C THR A 164 -18.65 2.11 -13.14
N ASP A 165 -18.61 2.23 -11.81
CA ASP A 165 -19.81 2.15 -10.97
C ASP A 165 -20.76 3.33 -11.23
N ILE A 166 -20.24 4.56 -11.26
CA ILE A 166 -21.04 5.77 -11.56
C ILE A 166 -21.67 5.68 -12.95
N LYS A 167 -20.90 5.28 -13.97
CA LYS A 167 -21.38 5.12 -15.35
C LYS A 167 -22.54 4.13 -15.43
N ASN A 168 -22.45 3.01 -14.70
CA ASN A 168 -23.50 1.99 -14.68
C ASN A 168 -24.77 2.53 -13.98
N LEU A 169 -24.64 3.19 -12.83
CA LEU A 169 -25.78 3.79 -12.12
C LEU A 169 -26.49 4.86 -12.95
N TYR A 170 -25.73 5.78 -13.54
CA TYR A 170 -26.30 6.83 -14.39
C TYR A 170 -27.02 6.25 -15.61
N GLY A 171 -26.42 5.26 -16.26
CA GLY A 171 -27.03 4.57 -17.40
C GLY A 171 -28.37 3.93 -17.06
N GLU A 172 -28.52 3.34 -15.88
CA GLU A 172 -29.79 2.72 -15.46
C GLU A 172 -30.87 3.75 -15.13
N ILE A 173 -30.52 4.84 -14.44
CA ILE A 173 -31.45 5.91 -14.07
C ILE A 173 -32.00 6.59 -15.33
N VAL A 174 -31.11 6.92 -16.28
CA VAL A 174 -31.48 7.69 -17.49
C VAL A 174 -32.17 6.84 -18.53
N SER A 175 -31.75 5.59 -18.74
CA SER A 175 -32.29 4.77 -19.83
C SER A 175 -33.61 4.08 -19.50
N GLY A 176 -34.01 4.02 -18.22
CA GLY A 176 -35.16 3.23 -17.74
C GLY A 176 -35.07 1.73 -18.08
N ARG A 177 -33.97 1.29 -18.71
CA ARG A 177 -33.76 -0.09 -19.15
C ARG A 177 -32.97 -0.80 -18.07
N ARG A 178 -33.57 -1.84 -17.49
CA ARG A 178 -32.82 -2.95 -16.91
C ARG A 178 -31.99 -3.58 -18.04
N ILE A 179 -30.75 -3.11 -18.23
CA ILE A 179 -29.79 -3.75 -19.13
C ILE A 179 -29.57 -5.16 -18.57
N LYS A 180 -30.16 -6.16 -19.22
CA LYS A 180 -29.89 -7.58 -18.94
C LYS A 180 -28.42 -7.84 -19.27
N ARG A 181 -27.57 -7.87 -18.25
CA ARG A 181 -26.25 -8.53 -18.29
C ARG A 181 -26.38 -9.95 -17.72
#